data_AF-A0A087M3G4-F1
#
_entry.id   AF-A0A087M3G4-F1
#
_cell.length_a   1.000
_cell.length_b   1.000
_cell.length_c   1.000
_cell.angle_alpha   90.00
_cell.angle_beta   90.00
_cell.angle_gamma   90.00
#
_symmetry.space_group_name_H-M   'P 1'
#
loop_
_entity.id
_entity.type
_entity.pdbx_description
1 polymer ?
#
loop_
_entity_poly.entity_id
_entity_poly.type
_entity_poly.pdbx_seq_one_letter_code
_entity_poly.pdbx_strand_id
1 'polypeptide(L)'
;MSSATTSIAVLVETTPALVFNDPAKADELFAHIEQEITTAPVDLASDKGRKAVASLAYKISRTKTAIDDAGAELIQEANKKVQSVNAERRKLRNRLDALRDKARKPLDDWEAEQAKRKTQCQAIVDGLKQAGKVTIEDTTETLRARIKQVQNTELHLDYLGDFFDVASDARDTSLAILNSALQRQIHLDEERIELARLREEAERRNAAEAAERKAREDAERKAAYVDAQIKHIVNCGLGLIDGRPYPIIILRRELQEKVVIDESFGDRREEAEAAKLAALKSLDDVEERQRVEQVAAEEARAAEAEADAQRREREAAQRVLDEAEAQRLREEEEADARAADQRHRTTIMLDAEEAVMRAAGIGKDKAWKIITAIAAGSIPHTTIKF
;
A
#
# COMPACT_ATOMS: atom_id res chain seq x y z
N MET A 1 136.37 17.91 -50.77
CA MET A 1 135.40 17.44 -49.77
C MET A 1 134.14 17.06 -50.54
N SER A 2 133.81 15.78 -50.60
CA SER A 2 132.58 15.22 -49.99
C SER A 2 131.37 15.39 -50.94
N SER A 3 130.72 14.38 -51.48
CA SER A 3 130.35 13.05 -50.95
C SER A 3 130.23 12.07 -52.12
N ALA A 4 130.46 10.78 -51.90
CA ALA A 4 130.11 9.74 -52.85
C ALA A 4 128.59 9.74 -53.02
N THR A 5 128.09 10.28 -54.14
CA THR A 5 126.68 10.23 -54.48
C THR A 5 126.35 8.78 -54.85
N THR A 6 125.90 7.98 -53.89
CA THR A 6 125.35 6.65 -54.14
C THR A 6 124.28 6.75 -55.23
N SER A 7 124.39 5.96 -56.30
CA SER A 7 123.43 5.97 -57.39
C SER A 7 122.01 5.76 -56.87
N ILE A 8 121.04 6.57 -57.33
CA ILE A 8 119.64 6.50 -56.91
C ILE A 8 119.05 5.09 -57.10
N ALA A 9 119.49 4.35 -58.12
CA ALA A 9 119.10 2.95 -58.31
C ALA A 9 119.54 2.04 -57.15
N VAL A 10 120.76 2.21 -56.62
CA VAL A 10 121.28 1.42 -55.50
C VAL A 10 120.57 1.78 -54.19
N LEU A 11 120.24 3.06 -54.01
CA LEU A 11 119.48 3.52 -52.85
C LEU A 11 118.06 2.97 -52.84
N VAL A 12 117.38 2.95 -53.98
CA VAL A 12 116.02 2.39 -54.10
C VAL A 12 116.05 0.87 -54.02
N GLU A 13 117.08 0.20 -54.51
CA GLU A 13 117.22 -1.26 -54.39
C GLU A 13 117.43 -1.70 -52.94
N THR A 14 118.17 -0.91 -52.15
CA THR A 14 118.43 -1.20 -50.72
C THR A 14 117.36 -0.62 -49.79
N THR A 15 116.65 0.42 -50.20
CA THR A 15 115.58 1.06 -49.42
C THR A 15 114.47 1.57 -50.35
N PRO A 16 113.61 0.67 -50.87
CA PRO A 16 112.58 1.05 -51.83
C PRO A 16 111.57 2.06 -51.26
N ALA A 17 111.31 2.00 -49.96
CA ALA A 17 110.40 2.91 -49.26
C ALA A 17 110.80 4.39 -49.31
N LEU A 18 112.05 4.71 -49.66
CA LEU A 18 112.57 6.08 -49.73
C LEU A 18 111.72 6.96 -50.67
N VAL A 19 111.27 6.42 -51.80
CA VAL A 19 110.51 7.17 -52.81
C VAL A 19 109.13 7.63 -52.33
N PHE A 20 108.60 7.03 -51.26
CA PHE A 20 107.33 7.46 -50.66
C PHE A 20 107.50 8.61 -49.66
N ASN A 21 108.70 8.76 -49.09
CA ASN A 21 108.99 9.78 -48.08
C ASN A 21 109.57 11.06 -48.70
N ASP A 22 110.12 10.96 -49.91
CA ASP A 22 110.73 12.08 -50.64
C ASP A 22 110.34 12.03 -52.13
N PRO A 23 109.40 12.88 -52.57
CA PRO A 23 108.99 12.95 -53.98
C PRO A 23 110.16 13.24 -54.95
N ALA A 24 111.17 14.00 -54.51
CA ALA A 24 112.33 14.29 -55.36
C ALA A 24 113.16 13.03 -55.65
N LYS A 25 113.16 12.05 -54.73
CA LYS A 25 113.83 10.75 -54.94
C LYS A 25 113.09 9.85 -55.91
N ALA A 26 111.76 9.97 -55.97
CA ALA A 26 110.98 9.30 -57.01
C ALA A 26 111.33 9.88 -58.39
N ASP A 27 111.40 11.20 -58.51
CA ASP A 27 111.75 11.88 -59.77
C ASP A 27 113.20 11.55 -60.21
N GLU A 28 114.16 11.55 -59.28
CA GLU A 28 115.54 11.12 -59.55
C GLU A 28 115.62 9.67 -60.06
N LEU A 29 114.81 8.76 -59.50
CA LEU A 29 114.76 7.36 -59.92
C LEU A 29 114.20 7.23 -61.34
N PHE A 30 113.10 7.93 -61.65
CA PHE A 30 112.52 7.91 -62.99
C PHE A 30 113.51 8.47 -64.02
N ALA A 31 114.13 9.62 -63.74
CA ALA A 31 115.15 10.21 -64.61
C ALA A 31 116.33 9.25 -64.83
N HIS A 32 116.77 8.53 -63.79
CA HIS A 32 117.83 7.53 -63.91
C HIS A 32 117.42 6.36 -64.80
N ILE A 33 116.19 5.83 -64.65
CA ILE A 33 115.67 4.74 -65.49
C ILE A 33 115.51 5.20 -66.95
N GLU A 34 114.99 6.40 -67.20
CA GLU A 34 114.87 6.98 -68.55
C GLU A 34 116.23 7.16 -69.22
N GLN A 35 117.23 7.62 -68.46
CA GLN A 35 118.60 7.73 -68.94
C GLN A 35 119.20 6.35 -69.25
N GLU A 36 118.97 5.35 -68.40
CA GLU A 36 119.42 3.96 -68.62
C GLU A 36 118.77 3.37 -69.88
N ILE A 37 117.48 3.63 -70.12
CA ILE A 37 116.77 3.21 -71.35
C ILE A 37 117.34 3.89 -72.59
N THR A 38 117.58 5.20 -72.52
CA THR A 38 118.02 6.01 -73.68
C THR A 38 119.46 5.67 -74.09
N THR A 39 120.32 5.36 -73.12
CA THR A 39 121.75 5.09 -73.34
C THR A 39 122.06 3.63 -73.67
N ALA A 40 121.16 2.69 -73.35
CA ALA A 40 121.36 1.28 -73.64
C ALA A 40 121.33 1.00 -75.17
N PRO A 41 122.34 0.32 -75.74
CA PRO A 41 122.36 0.02 -77.17
C PRO A 41 121.26 -0.99 -77.54
N VAL A 42 120.43 -0.63 -78.51
CA VAL A 42 119.32 -1.48 -78.99
C VAL A 42 119.76 -2.26 -80.24
N ASP A 43 120.14 -3.52 -80.05
CA ASP A 43 120.38 -4.48 -81.13
C ASP A 43 119.28 -5.54 -81.15
N LEU A 44 118.40 -5.46 -82.14
CA LEU A 44 117.30 -6.42 -82.32
C LEU A 44 117.68 -7.57 -83.26
N ALA A 45 118.81 -7.49 -83.96
CA ALA A 45 119.24 -8.53 -84.89
C ALA A 45 119.84 -9.73 -84.15
N SER A 46 120.61 -9.48 -83.07
CA SER A 46 121.21 -10.56 -82.28
C SER A 46 120.32 -11.05 -81.12
N ASP A 47 120.43 -12.34 -80.80
CA ASP A 47 119.78 -12.92 -79.61
C ASP A 47 120.26 -12.27 -78.31
N LYS A 48 121.54 -11.92 -78.24
CA LYS A 48 122.15 -11.26 -77.08
C LYS A 48 121.59 -9.85 -76.87
N GLY A 49 121.41 -9.07 -77.94
CA GLY A 49 120.83 -7.73 -77.88
C GLY A 49 119.36 -7.75 -77.45
N ARG A 50 118.54 -8.67 -78.00
CA ARG A 50 117.14 -8.85 -77.55
C ARG A 50 117.06 -9.26 -76.07
N LYS A 51 117.96 -10.14 -75.60
CA LYS A 51 118.03 -10.53 -74.17
C LYS A 51 118.45 -9.38 -73.25
N ALA A 52 119.33 -8.48 -73.71
CA ALA A 52 119.73 -7.31 -72.93
C ALA A 52 118.55 -6.34 -72.74
N VAL A 53 117.76 -6.08 -73.79
CA VAL A 53 116.52 -5.28 -73.70
C VAL A 53 115.52 -5.92 -72.74
N ALA A 54 115.29 -7.23 -72.86
CA ALA A 54 114.42 -7.97 -71.94
C ALA A 54 114.92 -7.91 -70.47
N SER A 55 116.24 -7.97 -70.26
CA SER A 55 116.83 -7.87 -68.92
C SER A 55 116.67 -6.49 -68.31
N LEU A 56 116.76 -5.41 -69.09
CA LEU A 56 116.51 -4.05 -68.62
C LEU A 56 115.03 -3.87 -68.23
N ALA A 57 114.10 -4.34 -69.06
CA ALA A 57 112.68 -4.32 -68.74
C ALA A 57 112.35 -5.14 -67.48
N TYR A 58 113.02 -6.29 -67.30
CA TYR A 58 112.89 -7.11 -66.10
C TYR A 58 113.43 -6.40 -64.85
N LYS A 59 114.57 -5.69 -64.96
CA LYS A 59 115.12 -4.86 -63.87
C LYS A 59 114.12 -3.80 -63.44
N ILE A 60 113.53 -3.06 -64.38
CA ILE A 60 112.49 -2.05 -64.10
C ILE A 60 111.27 -2.69 -63.41
N SER A 61 110.83 -3.85 -63.89
CA SER A 61 109.71 -4.59 -63.28
C SER A 61 110.02 -5.02 -61.85
N ARG A 62 111.24 -5.50 -61.58
CA ARG A 62 111.69 -5.83 -60.22
C ARG A 62 111.75 -4.61 -59.32
N THR A 63 112.26 -3.48 -59.79
CA THR A 63 112.29 -2.22 -59.03
C THR A 63 110.87 -1.75 -58.70
N LYS A 64 109.93 -1.82 -59.65
CA LYS A 64 108.51 -1.52 -59.42
C LYS A 64 107.94 -2.42 -58.31
N THR A 65 108.12 -3.74 -58.40
CA THR A 65 107.61 -4.68 -57.39
C THR A 65 108.22 -4.40 -56.02
N ALA A 66 109.53 -4.14 -55.93
CA ALA A 66 110.17 -3.81 -54.66
C ALA A 66 109.61 -2.52 -54.02
N ILE A 67 109.29 -1.50 -54.83
CA ILE A 67 108.64 -0.28 -54.36
C ILE A 67 107.20 -0.57 -53.89
N ASP A 68 106.42 -1.32 -54.67
CA ASP A 68 105.04 -1.68 -54.35
C ASP A 68 104.96 -2.50 -53.04
N ASP A 69 105.81 -3.51 -52.90
CA ASP A 69 105.93 -4.35 -51.69
C ASP A 69 106.29 -3.50 -50.47
N ALA A 70 107.25 -2.57 -50.60
CA ALA A 70 107.62 -1.66 -49.52
C ALA A 70 106.49 -0.69 -49.14
N GLY A 71 105.70 -0.24 -50.12
CA GLY A 71 104.51 0.58 -49.87
C GLY A 71 103.41 -0.19 -49.14
N ALA A 72 103.16 -1.44 -49.56
CA ALA A 72 102.21 -2.33 -48.90
C ALA A 72 102.62 -2.64 -47.44
N GLU A 73 103.92 -2.86 -47.19
CA GLU A 73 104.45 -3.08 -45.84
C GLU A 73 104.28 -1.85 -44.94
N LEU A 74 104.59 -0.63 -45.44
CA LEU A 74 104.35 0.62 -44.72
C LEU A 74 102.87 0.82 -44.35
N ILE A 75 101.96 0.55 -45.29
CA ILE A 75 100.51 0.61 -45.05
C ILE A 75 100.09 -0.43 -44.02
N GLN A 76 100.62 -1.66 -44.10
CA GLN A 76 100.33 -2.71 -43.14
C GLN A 76 100.77 -2.33 -41.73
N GLU A 77 101.98 -1.78 -41.56
CA GLU A 77 102.48 -1.29 -40.28
C GLU A 77 101.66 -0.11 -39.74
N ALA A 78 101.33 0.85 -40.59
CA ALA A 78 100.50 1.99 -40.22
C ALA A 78 99.11 1.52 -39.75
N ASN A 79 98.49 0.60 -40.47
CA ASN A 79 97.20 0.02 -40.10
C ASN A 79 97.27 -0.76 -38.78
N LYS A 80 98.33 -1.54 -38.55
CA LYS A 80 98.56 -2.22 -37.24
C LYS A 80 98.62 -1.20 -36.10
N LYS A 81 99.36 -0.10 -36.29
CA LYS A 81 99.44 0.99 -35.29
C LYS A 81 98.08 1.66 -35.07
N VAL A 82 97.35 2.00 -36.13
CA VAL A 82 96.00 2.60 -36.05
C VAL A 82 95.01 1.68 -35.33
N GLN A 83 95.01 0.38 -35.66
CA GLN A 83 94.15 -0.60 -35.01
C GLN A 83 94.48 -0.73 -33.52
N SER A 84 95.76 -0.80 -33.16
CA SER A 84 96.21 -0.85 -31.76
C SER A 84 95.75 0.39 -30.97
N VAL A 85 95.96 1.59 -31.53
CA VAL A 85 95.50 2.85 -30.91
C VAL A 85 93.98 2.87 -30.75
N ASN A 86 93.23 2.44 -31.77
CA ASN A 86 91.77 2.41 -31.69
C ASN A 86 91.26 1.39 -30.66
N ALA A 87 91.92 0.24 -30.53
CA ALA A 87 91.60 -0.75 -29.50
C ALA A 87 91.82 -0.18 -28.09
N GLU A 88 92.98 0.42 -27.83
CA GLU A 88 93.26 1.05 -26.53
C GLU A 88 92.36 2.26 -26.26
N ARG A 89 92.04 3.08 -27.26
CA ARG A 89 91.05 4.17 -27.11
C ARG A 89 89.67 3.68 -26.68
N ARG A 90 89.19 2.57 -27.25
CA ARG A 90 87.90 1.96 -26.86
C ARG A 90 87.95 1.46 -25.41
N LYS A 91 89.02 0.74 -25.06
CA LYS A 91 89.25 0.23 -23.70
C LYS A 91 89.32 1.35 -22.67
N LEU A 92 90.08 2.41 -22.97
CA LEU A 92 90.20 3.60 -22.12
C LEU A 92 88.84 4.28 -21.91
N ARG A 93 88.10 4.52 -23.00
CA ARG A 93 86.76 5.13 -22.93
C ARG A 93 85.83 4.31 -22.04
N ASN A 94 85.68 3.01 -22.33
CA ASN A 94 84.79 2.13 -21.57
C ASN A 94 85.19 2.06 -20.08
N ARG A 95 86.50 2.04 -19.79
CA ARG A 95 86.99 2.02 -18.40
C ARG A 95 86.75 3.34 -17.68
N LEU A 96 86.91 4.47 -18.36
CA LEU A 96 86.61 5.79 -17.79
C LEU A 96 85.10 5.97 -17.56
N ASP A 97 84.26 5.51 -18.49
CA ASP A 97 82.79 5.50 -18.31
C ASP A 97 82.41 4.65 -17.08
N ALA A 98 82.95 3.43 -16.95
CA ALA A 98 82.69 2.58 -15.79
C ALA A 98 83.18 3.20 -14.46
N LEU A 99 84.31 3.92 -14.47
CA LEU A 99 84.81 4.62 -13.28
C LEU A 99 83.93 5.84 -12.93
N ARG A 100 83.44 6.59 -13.92
CA ARG A 100 82.47 7.67 -13.72
C ARG A 100 81.19 7.14 -13.08
N ASP A 101 80.64 6.06 -13.64
CA ASP A 101 79.39 5.47 -13.14
C ASP A 101 79.59 4.93 -11.71
N LYS A 102 80.73 4.29 -11.43
CA LYS A 102 81.09 3.86 -10.06
C LYS A 102 81.22 5.04 -9.10
N ALA A 103 81.81 6.15 -9.54
CA ALA A 103 81.96 7.34 -8.72
C ALA A 103 80.62 8.03 -8.43
N ARG A 104 79.67 8.00 -9.39
CA ARG A 104 78.33 8.58 -9.25
C ARG A 104 77.35 7.67 -8.50
N LYS A 105 77.57 6.35 -8.52
CA LYS A 105 76.67 5.35 -7.92
C LYS A 105 76.19 5.68 -6.49
N PRO A 106 77.04 6.15 -5.54
CA PRO A 106 76.55 6.51 -4.20
C PRO A 106 75.53 7.66 -4.20
N LEU A 107 75.68 8.63 -5.11
CA LEU A 107 74.73 9.72 -5.28
C LEU A 107 73.43 9.20 -5.92
N ASP A 108 73.53 8.39 -6.97
CA ASP A 108 72.35 7.81 -7.63
C ASP A 108 71.53 6.93 -6.66
N ASP A 109 72.21 6.11 -5.85
CA ASP A 109 71.57 5.26 -4.83
C ASP A 109 70.89 6.13 -3.74
N TRP A 110 71.50 7.25 -3.32
CA TRP A 110 70.91 8.20 -2.37
C TRP A 110 69.72 8.96 -2.97
N GLU A 111 69.83 9.46 -4.20
CA GLU A 111 68.74 10.15 -4.92
C GLU A 111 67.53 9.23 -5.08
N ALA A 112 67.76 7.97 -5.44
CA ALA A 112 66.72 6.95 -5.53
C ALA A 112 66.05 6.68 -4.17
N GLU A 113 66.81 6.62 -3.09
CA GLU A 113 66.25 6.42 -1.74
C GLU A 113 65.47 7.64 -1.25
N GLN A 114 65.94 8.87 -1.51
CA GLN A 114 65.16 10.07 -1.20
C GLN A 114 63.88 10.15 -2.01
N ALA A 115 63.89 9.76 -3.29
CA ALA A 115 62.70 9.70 -4.12
C ALA A 115 61.67 8.70 -3.58
N LYS A 116 62.12 7.50 -3.14
CA LYS A 116 61.26 6.52 -2.47
C LYS A 116 60.69 7.06 -1.16
N ARG A 117 61.54 7.63 -0.30
CA ARG A 117 61.12 8.25 0.97
C ARG A 117 60.05 9.30 0.74
N LYS A 118 60.26 10.21 -0.23
CA LYS A 118 59.27 11.25 -0.57
C LYS A 118 57.94 10.65 -1.02
N THR A 119 57.98 9.62 -1.85
CA THR A 119 56.78 8.90 -2.32
C THR A 119 56.04 8.23 -1.16
N GLN A 120 56.77 7.60 -0.24
CA GLN A 120 56.21 6.96 0.95
C GLN A 120 55.60 7.99 1.91
N CYS A 121 56.27 9.13 2.14
CA CYS A 121 55.74 10.23 2.96
C CYS A 121 54.44 10.79 2.36
N GLN A 122 54.41 11.00 1.04
CA GLN A 122 53.21 11.45 0.34
C GLN A 122 52.06 10.43 0.46
N ALA A 123 52.36 9.13 0.33
CA ALA A 123 51.36 8.08 0.49
C ALA A 123 50.78 8.01 1.91
N ILE A 124 51.56 8.30 2.95
CA ILE A 124 51.07 8.41 4.33
C ILE A 124 50.06 9.57 4.44
N VAL A 125 50.42 10.76 3.94
CA VAL A 125 49.53 11.94 3.94
C VAL A 125 48.23 11.64 3.20
N ASP A 126 48.32 11.05 2.01
CA ASP A 126 47.14 10.74 1.20
C ASP A 126 46.29 9.63 1.81
N GLY A 127 46.91 8.64 2.46
CA GLY A 127 46.23 7.60 3.22
C GLY A 127 45.43 8.16 4.39
N LEU A 128 46.00 9.10 5.14
CA LEU A 128 45.30 9.81 6.22
C LEU A 128 44.11 10.59 5.68
N LYS A 129 44.30 11.40 4.64
CA LYS A 129 43.22 12.16 3.99
C LYS A 129 42.10 11.26 3.46
N GLN A 130 42.45 10.13 2.86
CA GLN A 130 41.49 9.18 2.33
C GLN A 130 40.70 8.50 3.46
N ALA A 131 41.34 8.17 4.58
CA ALA A 131 40.66 7.65 5.75
C ALA A 131 39.65 8.65 6.35
N GLY A 132 39.92 9.96 6.24
CA GLY A 132 38.98 11.00 6.65
C GLY A 132 37.70 11.10 5.80
N LYS A 133 37.63 10.45 4.63
CA LYS A 133 36.44 10.50 3.78
C LYS A 133 35.34 9.59 4.33
N VAL A 134 34.17 10.16 4.58
CA VAL A 134 32.98 9.47 5.08
C VAL A 134 32.00 9.22 3.94
N THR A 135 31.47 8.01 3.86
CA THR A 135 30.46 7.61 2.86
C THR A 135 29.12 7.30 3.53
N ILE A 136 28.07 7.11 2.73
CA ILE A 136 26.74 6.75 3.24
C ILE A 136 26.68 5.34 3.83
N GLU A 137 27.62 4.47 3.45
CA GLU A 137 27.70 3.08 3.92
C GLU A 137 28.39 2.97 5.28
N ASP A 138 29.00 4.06 5.78
CA ASP A 138 29.72 4.06 7.04
C ASP A 138 28.77 3.89 8.24
N THR A 139 29.01 2.84 9.02
CA THR A 139 28.35 2.52 10.28
C THR A 139 29.17 2.96 11.48
N THR A 140 28.53 3.04 12.65
CA THR A 140 29.18 3.30 13.95
C THR A 140 30.42 2.42 14.18
N GLU A 141 30.36 1.13 13.80
CA GLU A 141 31.48 0.20 13.93
C GLU A 141 32.64 0.52 12.97
N THR A 142 32.33 0.72 11.69
CA THR A 142 33.34 1.03 10.66
C THR A 142 34.05 2.36 10.95
N LEU A 143 33.31 3.38 11.42
CA LEU A 143 33.86 4.67 11.81
C LEU A 143 34.80 4.54 13.01
N ARG A 144 34.42 3.79 14.05
CA ARG A 144 35.28 3.51 15.21
C ARG A 144 36.57 2.78 14.81
N ALA A 145 36.46 1.79 13.93
CA ALA A 145 37.62 1.08 13.41
C ALA A 145 38.57 2.01 12.66
N ARG A 146 38.03 2.88 11.80
CA ARG A 146 38.82 3.84 11.01
C ARG A 146 39.47 4.92 11.89
N ILE A 147 38.76 5.43 12.90
CA ILE A 147 39.32 6.35 13.92
C ILE A 147 40.53 5.70 14.60
N LYS A 148 40.39 4.45 15.05
CA LYS A 148 41.48 3.72 15.70
C LYS A 148 42.67 3.52 14.76
N GLN A 149 42.43 3.20 13.49
CA GLN A 149 43.49 3.07 12.49
C GLN A 149 44.26 4.39 12.31
N VAL A 150 43.55 5.51 12.17
CA VAL A 150 44.17 6.84 11.99
C VAL A 150 44.94 7.26 13.25
N GLN A 151 44.42 6.99 14.45
CA GLN A 151 45.10 7.25 15.72
C GLN A 151 46.39 6.43 15.88
N ASN A 152 46.36 5.16 15.44
CA ASN A 152 47.50 4.25 15.54
C ASN A 152 48.53 4.47 14.42
N THR A 153 48.30 5.39 13.49
CA THR A 153 49.29 5.71 12.46
C THR A 153 50.41 6.53 13.10
N GLU A 154 51.57 5.90 13.28
CA GLU A 154 52.74 6.53 13.85
C GLU A 154 53.35 7.54 12.86
N LEU A 155 53.49 8.79 13.32
CA LEU A 155 54.15 9.85 12.57
C LEU A 155 55.49 10.15 13.25
N HIS A 156 56.59 9.76 12.59
CA HIS A 156 57.95 9.98 13.09
C HIS A 156 58.56 11.21 12.40
N LEU A 157 58.91 12.24 13.17
CA LEU A 157 59.47 13.49 12.66
C LEU A 157 60.75 13.27 11.84
N ASP A 158 61.66 12.42 12.32
CA ASP A 158 62.94 12.14 11.65
C ASP A 158 62.73 11.55 10.25
N TYR A 159 61.72 10.70 10.09
CA TYR A 159 61.43 10.06 8.82
C TYR A 159 60.61 10.96 7.90
N LEU A 160 59.63 11.71 8.40
CA LEU A 160 58.76 12.57 7.59
C LEU A 160 59.42 13.90 7.21
N GLY A 161 60.28 14.46 8.06
CA GLY A 161 60.89 15.78 7.86
C GLY A 161 59.83 16.84 7.54
N ASP A 162 59.98 17.52 6.40
CA ASP A 162 59.08 18.57 5.92
C ASP A 162 57.61 18.11 5.73
N PHE A 163 57.35 16.80 5.64
CA PHE A 163 55.99 16.25 5.53
C PHE A 163 55.31 16.07 6.89
N PHE A 164 56.03 16.21 8.00
CA PHE A 164 55.50 15.89 9.33
C PHE A 164 54.28 16.73 9.68
N ASP A 165 54.37 18.06 9.51
CA ASP A 165 53.28 18.97 9.83
C ASP A 165 52.05 18.68 8.96
N VAL A 166 52.27 18.49 7.65
CA VAL A 166 51.20 18.15 6.69
C VAL A 166 50.52 16.82 7.04
N ALA A 167 51.29 15.82 7.49
CA ALA A 167 50.77 14.54 7.92
C ALA A 167 50.00 14.65 9.24
N SER A 168 50.51 15.43 10.20
CA SER A 168 49.83 15.69 11.48
C SER A 168 48.50 16.40 11.25
N ASP A 169 48.50 17.47 10.45
CA ASP A 169 47.28 18.21 10.09
C ASP A 169 46.26 17.32 9.36
N ALA A 170 46.73 16.47 8.45
CA ALA A 170 45.88 15.50 7.75
C ALA A 170 45.26 14.49 8.71
N ARG A 171 46.01 14.00 9.69
CA ARG A 171 45.51 13.09 10.74
C ARG A 171 44.46 13.79 11.58
N ASP A 172 44.75 14.98 12.08
CA ASP A 172 43.88 15.70 13.02
C ASP A 172 42.57 16.11 12.33
N THR A 173 42.66 16.59 11.07
CA THR A 173 41.49 16.87 10.22
C THR A 173 40.65 15.62 10.00
N SER A 174 41.28 14.49 9.68
CA SER A 174 40.57 13.22 9.43
C SER A 174 39.88 12.71 10.69
N LEU A 175 40.54 12.81 11.85
CA LEU A 175 39.94 12.46 13.14
C LEU A 175 38.76 13.36 13.49
N ALA A 176 38.85 14.67 13.24
CA ALA A 176 37.74 15.59 13.47
C ALA A 176 36.51 15.22 12.63
N ILE A 177 36.70 14.94 11.34
CA ILE A 177 35.64 14.53 10.42
C ILE A 177 35.01 13.20 10.87
N LEU A 178 35.84 12.19 11.16
CA LEU A 178 35.37 10.87 11.55
C LEU A 178 34.62 10.89 12.90
N ASN A 179 35.11 11.63 13.88
CA ASN A 179 34.43 11.77 15.17
C ASN A 179 33.08 12.48 15.02
N SER A 180 33.01 13.53 14.20
CA SER A 180 31.75 14.22 13.91
C SER A 180 30.74 13.29 13.22
N ALA A 181 31.19 12.46 12.27
CA ALA A 181 30.35 11.46 11.62
C ALA A 181 29.89 10.36 12.59
N LEU A 182 30.77 9.90 13.47
CA LEU A 182 30.45 8.90 14.49
C LEU A 182 29.36 9.41 15.44
N GLN A 183 29.47 10.64 15.91
CA GLN A 183 28.45 11.24 16.78
C GLN A 183 27.10 11.35 16.07
N ARG A 184 27.08 11.77 14.79
CA ARG A 184 25.85 11.76 13.99
C ARG A 184 25.25 10.37 13.88
N GLN A 185 26.05 9.33 13.64
CA GLN A 185 25.51 7.97 13.54
C GLN A 185 25.00 7.40 14.85
N ILE A 186 25.70 7.66 15.96
CA ILE A 186 25.20 7.25 17.29
C ILE A 186 23.84 7.88 17.56
N HIS A 187 23.68 9.17 17.27
CA HIS A 187 22.41 9.86 17.44
C HIS A 187 21.30 9.27 16.57
N LEU A 188 21.58 9.00 15.28
CA LEU A 188 20.61 8.37 14.38
C LEU A 188 20.21 6.96 14.83
N ASP A 189 21.15 6.18 15.35
CA ASP A 189 20.86 4.85 15.89
C ASP A 189 19.98 4.94 17.15
N GLU A 190 20.25 5.89 18.05
CA GLU A 190 19.43 6.18 19.24
C GLU A 190 18.01 6.61 18.88
N GLU A 191 17.87 7.54 17.93
CA GLU A 191 16.56 8.00 17.42
C GLU A 191 15.76 6.85 16.81
N ARG A 192 16.41 5.95 16.06
CA ARG A 192 15.74 4.78 15.48
C ARG A 192 15.23 3.81 16.54
N ILE A 193 16.01 3.57 17.59
CA ILE A 193 15.61 2.71 18.71
C ILE A 193 14.42 3.33 19.46
N GLU A 194 14.50 4.62 19.78
CA GLU A 194 13.41 5.32 20.48
C GLU A 194 12.14 5.38 19.63
N LEU A 195 12.26 5.65 18.32
CA LEU A 195 11.12 5.64 17.41
C LEU A 195 10.46 4.26 17.32
N ALA A 196 11.23 3.17 17.33
CA ALA A 196 10.69 1.82 17.35
C ALA A 196 9.92 1.55 18.65
N ARG A 197 10.46 1.97 19.81
CA ARG A 197 9.80 1.87 21.11
C ARG A 197 8.48 2.65 21.15
N LEU A 198 8.48 3.89 20.66
CA LEU A 198 7.29 4.73 20.61
C LEU A 198 6.21 4.13 19.69
N ARG A 199 6.59 3.52 18.57
CA ARG A 199 5.65 2.81 17.68
C ARG A 199 5.04 1.60 18.36
N GLU A 200 5.84 0.78 19.05
CA GLU A 200 5.34 -0.40 19.77
C GLU A 200 4.41 0.00 20.93
N GLU A 201 4.72 1.07 21.65
CA GLU A 201 3.83 1.60 22.69
C GLU A 201 2.52 2.14 22.10
N ALA A 202 2.59 2.89 21.00
CA ALA A 202 1.40 3.41 20.31
C ALA A 202 0.52 2.29 19.75
N GLU A 203 1.11 1.25 19.16
CA GLU A 203 0.39 0.06 18.70
C GLU A 203 -0.31 -0.66 19.85
N ARG A 204 0.37 -0.83 21.00
CA ARG A 204 -0.25 -1.43 22.20
C ARG A 204 -1.40 -0.59 22.73
N ARG A 205 -1.25 0.73 22.80
CA ARG A 205 -2.34 1.64 23.22
C ARG A 205 -3.52 1.57 22.25
N ASN A 206 -3.27 1.69 20.95
CA ASN A 206 -4.32 1.61 19.93
C ASN A 206 -5.04 0.25 19.96
N ALA A 207 -4.31 -0.86 20.16
CA ALA A 207 -4.90 -2.18 20.29
C ALA A 207 -5.76 -2.30 21.57
N ALA A 208 -5.29 -1.76 22.69
CA ALA A 208 -6.05 -1.72 23.95
C ALA A 208 -7.32 -0.87 23.81
N GLU A 209 -7.22 0.34 23.24
CA GLU A 209 -8.37 1.21 22.99
C GLU A 209 -9.37 0.61 21.99
N ALA A 210 -8.89 -0.07 20.94
CA ALA A 210 -9.74 -0.77 19.99
C ALA A 210 -10.45 -1.98 20.64
N ALA A 211 -9.75 -2.73 21.50
CA ALA A 211 -10.34 -3.82 22.26
C ALA A 211 -11.38 -3.31 23.27
N GLU A 212 -11.10 -2.21 23.97
CA GLU A 212 -12.05 -1.58 24.89
C GLU A 212 -13.27 -1.07 24.14
N ARG A 213 -13.08 -0.36 23.02
CA ARG A 213 -14.19 0.11 22.17
C ARG A 213 -15.05 -1.05 21.70
N LYS A 214 -14.43 -2.11 21.18
CA LYS A 214 -15.16 -3.30 20.74
C LYS A 214 -15.91 -3.97 21.89
N ALA A 215 -15.30 -4.08 23.06
CA ALA A 215 -15.96 -4.63 24.25
C ALA A 215 -17.16 -3.78 24.68
N ARG A 216 -17.04 -2.44 24.59
CA ARG A 216 -18.12 -1.49 24.90
C ARG A 216 -19.27 -1.60 23.88
N GLU A 217 -18.95 -1.64 22.60
CA GLU A 217 -19.92 -1.83 21.51
C GLU A 217 -20.61 -3.20 21.61
N ASP A 218 -19.88 -4.27 21.90
CA ASP A 218 -20.43 -5.60 22.10
C ASP A 218 -21.33 -5.65 23.34
N ALA A 219 -20.97 -4.97 24.44
CA ALA A 219 -21.80 -4.86 25.63
C ALA A 219 -23.08 -4.04 25.37
N GLU A 220 -22.96 -2.91 24.66
CA GLU A 220 -24.11 -2.07 24.28
C GLU A 220 -25.07 -2.81 23.35
N ARG A 221 -24.56 -3.54 22.34
CA ARG A 221 -25.40 -4.40 21.49
C ARG A 221 -26.14 -5.47 22.28
N LYS A 222 -25.47 -6.12 23.24
CA LYS A 222 -26.12 -7.11 24.12
C LYS A 222 -27.21 -6.46 24.97
N ALA A 223 -26.94 -5.32 25.59
CA ALA A 223 -27.92 -4.59 26.37
C ALA A 223 -29.14 -4.18 25.54
N ALA A 224 -28.92 -3.62 24.34
CA ALA A 224 -29.98 -3.22 23.42
C ALA A 224 -30.84 -4.42 22.94
N TYR A 225 -30.22 -5.58 22.70
CA TYR A 225 -30.94 -6.82 22.38
C TYR A 225 -31.86 -7.24 23.53
N VAL A 226 -31.34 -7.23 24.77
CA VAL A 226 -32.12 -7.57 25.96
C VAL A 226 -33.27 -6.59 26.19
N ASP A 227 -33.03 -5.28 26.05
CA ASP A 227 -34.07 -4.26 26.11
C ASP A 227 -35.18 -4.49 25.09
N ALA A 228 -34.82 -4.80 23.84
CA ALA A 228 -35.79 -5.07 22.80
C ALA A 228 -36.64 -6.32 23.11
N GLN A 229 -36.03 -7.37 23.65
CA GLN A 229 -36.75 -8.59 24.06
C GLN A 229 -37.70 -8.34 25.23
N ILE A 230 -37.25 -7.65 26.28
CA ILE A 230 -38.11 -7.30 27.42
C ILE A 230 -39.27 -6.42 26.95
N LYS A 231 -39.02 -5.45 26.07
CA LYS A 231 -40.07 -4.62 25.47
C LYS A 231 -41.06 -5.44 24.64
N HIS A 232 -40.60 -6.42 23.86
CA HIS A 232 -41.46 -7.34 23.11
C HIS A 232 -42.36 -8.16 24.05
N ILE A 233 -41.80 -8.69 25.14
CA ILE A 233 -42.54 -9.41 26.18
C ILE A 233 -43.66 -8.55 26.76
N VAL A 234 -43.33 -7.31 27.15
CA VAL A 234 -44.31 -6.36 27.71
C VAL A 234 -45.40 -6.03 26.68
N ASN A 235 -45.03 -5.78 25.43
CA ASN A 235 -45.99 -5.53 24.35
C ASN A 235 -46.94 -6.72 24.15
N CYS A 236 -46.44 -7.96 24.21
CA CYS A 236 -47.28 -9.16 24.11
C CYS A 236 -48.33 -9.20 25.24
N GLY A 237 -47.95 -8.82 26.46
CA GLY A 237 -48.87 -8.69 27.60
C GLY A 237 -49.94 -7.60 27.40
N LEU A 238 -49.63 -6.56 26.63
CA LEU A 238 -50.58 -5.49 26.23
C LEU A 238 -51.43 -5.86 25.02
N GLY A 239 -51.29 -7.08 24.47
CA GLY A 239 -52.05 -7.53 23.32
C GLY A 239 -51.38 -7.28 21.96
N LEU A 240 -50.12 -6.85 21.94
CA LEU A 240 -49.45 -6.34 20.74
C LEU A 240 -48.21 -7.17 20.37
N ILE A 241 -48.05 -7.48 19.07
CA ILE A 241 -46.80 -7.94 18.47
C ILE A 241 -46.46 -6.94 17.36
N ASP A 242 -45.23 -6.40 17.36
CA ASP A 242 -44.78 -5.36 16.42
C ASP A 242 -45.75 -4.18 16.29
N GLY A 243 -46.40 -3.81 17.40
CA GLY A 243 -47.36 -2.70 17.46
C GLY A 243 -48.74 -2.99 16.87
N ARG A 244 -49.05 -4.25 16.51
CA ARG A 244 -50.36 -4.66 15.99
C ARG A 244 -51.08 -5.56 17.00
N PRO A 245 -52.42 -5.46 17.13
CA PRO A 245 -53.18 -6.31 18.03
C PRO A 245 -53.29 -7.74 17.50
N TYR A 246 -53.11 -8.73 18.37
CA TYR A 246 -53.24 -10.15 18.04
C TYR A 246 -54.20 -10.88 18.99
N PRO A 247 -54.81 -12.00 18.57
CA PRO A 247 -55.59 -12.85 19.46
C PRO A 247 -54.76 -13.42 20.62
N ILE A 248 -55.37 -13.59 21.80
CA ILE A 248 -54.73 -14.07 23.04
C ILE A 248 -53.96 -15.37 22.84
N ILE A 249 -54.50 -16.31 22.04
CA ILE A 249 -53.86 -17.60 21.75
C ILE A 249 -52.50 -17.41 21.05
N ILE A 250 -52.40 -16.46 20.12
CA ILE A 250 -51.15 -16.18 19.40
C ILE A 250 -50.13 -15.51 20.33
N LEU A 251 -50.58 -14.58 21.17
CA LEU A 251 -49.73 -13.88 22.14
C LEU A 251 -49.19 -14.83 23.22
N ARG A 252 -50.03 -15.74 23.72
CA ARG A 252 -49.63 -16.77 24.69
C ARG A 252 -48.58 -17.71 24.09
N ARG A 253 -48.80 -18.15 22.84
CA ARG A 253 -47.84 -18.98 22.11
C ARG A 253 -46.52 -18.25 21.88
N GLU A 254 -46.58 -16.96 21.51
CA GLU A 254 -45.40 -16.12 21.32
C GLU A 254 -44.55 -16.07 22.60
N LEU A 255 -45.19 -15.75 23.73
CA LEU A 255 -44.53 -15.69 25.04
C LEU A 255 -43.99 -17.07 25.47
N GLN A 256 -44.75 -18.15 25.33
CA GLN A 256 -44.37 -19.46 25.86
C GLN A 256 -43.35 -20.20 25.00
N GLU A 257 -43.53 -20.19 23.67
CA GLU A 257 -42.73 -21.01 22.74
C GLU A 257 -41.59 -20.23 22.08
N LYS A 258 -41.82 -18.95 21.72
CA LYS A 258 -40.84 -18.19 20.92
C LYS A 258 -39.93 -17.29 21.74
N VAL A 259 -40.44 -16.70 22.82
CA VAL A 259 -39.61 -15.94 23.75
C VAL A 259 -38.85 -16.93 24.65
N VAL A 260 -37.59 -17.18 24.29
CA VAL A 260 -36.64 -17.96 25.08
C VAL A 260 -35.78 -16.99 25.88
N ILE A 261 -35.83 -17.10 27.20
CA ILE A 261 -34.96 -16.36 28.12
C ILE A 261 -33.83 -17.29 28.51
N ASP A 262 -32.65 -17.04 27.95
CA ASP A 262 -31.44 -17.85 28.16
C ASP A 262 -30.31 -17.01 28.78
N GLU A 263 -29.08 -17.53 28.74
CA GLU A 263 -27.89 -16.87 29.27
C GLU A 263 -27.58 -15.52 28.59
N SER A 264 -28.13 -15.25 27.40
CA SER A 264 -27.92 -13.97 26.70
C SER A 264 -28.49 -12.76 27.45
N PHE A 265 -29.41 -12.98 28.39
CA PHE A 265 -30.02 -11.94 29.22
C PHE A 265 -29.13 -11.48 30.38
N GLY A 266 -28.08 -12.23 30.72
CA GLY A 266 -27.15 -11.90 31.80
C GLY A 266 -27.87 -11.50 33.09
N ASP A 267 -27.47 -10.37 33.68
CA ASP A 267 -28.01 -9.85 34.94
C ASP A 267 -29.50 -9.47 34.87
N ARG A 268 -30.06 -9.28 33.66
CA ARG A 268 -31.46 -8.88 33.45
C ARG A 268 -32.38 -10.06 33.18
N ARG A 269 -31.89 -11.29 33.37
CA ARG A 269 -32.68 -12.51 33.23
C ARG A 269 -33.90 -12.50 34.16
N GLU A 270 -33.71 -12.16 35.43
CA GLU A 270 -34.81 -12.11 36.41
C GLU A 270 -35.89 -11.08 36.02
N GLU A 271 -35.47 -9.91 35.51
CA GLU A 271 -36.38 -8.88 35.00
C GLU A 271 -37.20 -9.41 33.80
N ALA A 272 -36.55 -10.08 32.85
CA ALA A 272 -37.23 -10.65 31.69
C ALA A 272 -38.21 -11.77 32.08
N GLU A 273 -37.83 -12.64 33.03
CA GLU A 273 -38.70 -13.70 33.54
C GLU A 273 -39.91 -13.12 34.28
N ALA A 274 -39.69 -12.09 35.10
CA ALA A 274 -40.77 -11.36 35.77
C ALA A 274 -41.72 -10.67 34.77
N ALA A 275 -41.17 -10.02 33.74
CA ALA A 275 -41.96 -9.41 32.67
C ALA A 275 -42.80 -10.45 31.91
N LYS A 276 -42.24 -11.63 31.62
CA LYS A 276 -42.94 -12.73 30.93
C LYS A 276 -44.08 -13.28 31.79
N LEU A 277 -43.85 -13.47 33.09
CA LEU A 277 -44.89 -13.90 34.01
C LEU A 277 -46.01 -12.87 34.13
N ALA A 278 -45.67 -11.58 34.26
CA ALA A 278 -46.63 -10.49 34.31
C ALA A 278 -47.45 -10.36 33.02
N ALA A 279 -46.81 -10.53 31.86
CA ALA A 279 -47.48 -10.51 30.56
C ALA A 279 -48.48 -11.68 30.42
N LEU A 280 -48.09 -12.91 30.80
CA LEU A 280 -48.99 -14.06 30.79
C LEU A 280 -50.19 -13.85 31.71
N LYS A 281 -49.96 -13.36 32.93
CA LYS A 281 -51.04 -13.04 33.87
C LYS A 281 -51.99 -11.96 33.32
N SER A 282 -51.44 -10.93 32.66
CA SER A 282 -52.26 -9.89 32.03
C SER A 282 -53.17 -10.46 30.94
N LEU A 283 -52.67 -11.43 30.17
CA LEU A 283 -53.48 -12.14 29.17
C LEU A 283 -54.56 -13.02 29.81
N ASP A 284 -54.24 -13.73 30.90
CA ASP A 284 -55.22 -14.51 31.66
C ASP A 284 -56.33 -13.61 32.23
N ASP A 285 -55.97 -12.45 32.79
CA ASP A 285 -56.91 -11.47 33.33
C ASP A 285 -57.84 -10.91 32.23
N VAL A 286 -57.31 -10.65 31.02
CA VAL A 286 -58.10 -10.20 29.87
C VAL A 286 -59.02 -11.32 29.36
N GLU A 287 -58.52 -12.55 29.26
CA GLU A 287 -59.31 -13.71 28.84
C GLU A 287 -60.46 -13.98 29.81
N GLU A 288 -60.22 -13.91 31.12
CA GLU A 288 -61.25 -14.06 32.14
C GLU A 288 -62.28 -12.93 32.07
N ARG A 289 -61.85 -11.68 31.88
CA ARG A 289 -62.78 -10.56 31.65
C ARG A 289 -63.65 -10.79 30.40
N GLN A 290 -63.07 -11.26 29.29
CA GLN A 290 -63.81 -11.58 28.07
C GLN A 290 -64.83 -12.70 28.30
N ARG A 291 -64.48 -13.73 29.09
CA ARG A 291 -65.40 -14.81 29.45
C ARG A 291 -66.54 -14.32 30.33
N VAL A 292 -66.24 -13.56 31.38
CA VAL A 292 -67.26 -12.98 32.28
C VAL A 292 -68.19 -12.05 31.51
N GLU A 293 -67.66 -11.20 30.63
CA GLU A 293 -68.46 -10.30 29.79
C GLU A 293 -69.32 -11.08 28.79
N GLN A 294 -68.81 -12.16 28.19
CA GLN A 294 -69.58 -13.04 27.31
C GLN A 294 -70.74 -13.72 28.04
N VAL A 295 -70.48 -14.29 29.22
CA VAL A 295 -71.50 -14.92 30.05
C VAL A 295 -72.55 -13.89 30.49
N ALA A 296 -72.12 -12.72 30.98
CA ALA A 296 -73.05 -11.65 31.36
C ALA A 296 -73.88 -11.14 30.17
N ALA A 297 -73.29 -11.05 28.97
CA ALA A 297 -74.02 -10.67 27.76
C ALA A 297 -75.01 -11.75 27.31
N GLU A 298 -74.68 -13.04 27.48
CA GLU A 298 -75.58 -14.15 27.19
C GLU A 298 -76.74 -14.21 28.19
N GLU A 299 -76.46 -14.04 29.49
CA GLU A 299 -77.47 -13.90 30.54
C GLU A 299 -78.37 -12.69 30.31
N ALA A 300 -77.82 -11.54 29.92
CA ALA A 300 -78.60 -10.34 29.60
C ALA A 300 -79.53 -10.58 28.40
N ARG A 301 -79.05 -11.24 27.33
CA ARG A 301 -79.89 -11.63 26.18
C ARG A 301 -80.97 -12.62 26.58
N ALA A 302 -80.67 -13.59 27.44
CA ALA A 302 -81.64 -14.55 27.95
C ALA A 302 -82.72 -13.86 28.81
N ALA A 303 -82.32 -12.96 29.70
CA ALA A 303 -83.24 -12.18 30.53
C ALA A 303 -84.12 -11.23 29.71
N GLU A 304 -83.57 -10.58 28.68
CA GLU A 304 -84.35 -9.75 27.74
C GLU A 304 -85.35 -10.59 26.96
N ALA A 305 -84.95 -11.76 26.45
CA ALA A 305 -85.85 -12.69 25.77
C ALA A 305 -86.98 -13.21 26.69
N GLU A 306 -86.67 -13.49 27.96
CA GLU A 306 -87.67 -13.91 28.95
C GLU A 306 -88.64 -12.76 29.31
N ALA A 307 -88.12 -11.54 29.51
CA ALA A 307 -88.93 -10.36 29.76
C ALA A 307 -89.88 -10.04 28.59
N ASP A 308 -89.40 -10.19 27.35
CA ASP A 308 -90.22 -10.03 26.15
C ASP A 308 -91.28 -11.12 26.01
N ALA A 309 -90.97 -12.37 26.38
CA ALA A 309 -91.95 -13.45 26.41
C ALA A 309 -93.05 -13.18 27.44
N GLN A 310 -92.70 -12.76 28.66
CA GLN A 310 -93.66 -12.39 29.70
C GLN A 310 -94.50 -11.17 29.32
N ARG A 311 -93.90 -10.17 28.64
CA ARG A 311 -94.64 -9.01 28.13
C ARG A 311 -95.69 -9.43 27.11
N ARG A 312 -95.33 -10.29 26.15
CA ARG A 312 -96.26 -10.83 25.15
C ARG A 312 -97.39 -11.64 25.79
N GLU A 313 -97.10 -12.42 26.81
CA GLU A 313 -98.12 -13.19 27.55
C GLU A 313 -99.09 -12.27 28.31
N ARG A 314 -98.59 -11.25 29.00
CA ARG A 314 -99.42 -10.24 29.68
C ARG A 314 -100.28 -9.44 28.69
N GLU A 315 -99.70 -9.03 27.57
CA GLU A 315 -100.44 -8.34 26.50
C GLU A 315 -101.53 -9.24 25.89
N ALA A 316 -101.25 -10.53 25.68
CA ALA A 316 -102.24 -11.48 25.21
C ALA A 316 -103.38 -11.69 26.24
N ALA A 317 -103.04 -11.84 27.52
CA ALA A 317 -104.02 -11.97 28.60
C ALA A 317 -104.88 -10.70 28.75
N GLN A 318 -104.29 -9.52 28.62
CA GLN A 318 -105.03 -8.25 28.67
C GLN A 318 -105.99 -8.12 27.49
N ARG A 319 -105.58 -8.49 26.27
CA ARG A 319 -106.47 -8.49 25.10
C ARG A 319 -107.68 -9.39 25.29
N VAL A 320 -107.51 -10.56 25.92
CA VAL A 320 -108.63 -11.46 26.24
C VAL A 320 -109.61 -10.81 27.23
N LEU A 321 -109.10 -10.09 28.24
CA LEU A 321 -109.94 -9.37 29.19
C LEU A 321 -110.66 -8.18 28.53
N ASP A 322 -109.96 -7.39 27.73
CA ASP A 322 -110.52 -6.22 27.02
C ASP A 322 -111.58 -6.66 26.00
N GLU A 323 -111.38 -7.78 25.29
CA GLU A 323 -112.39 -8.36 24.38
C GLU A 323 -113.63 -8.83 25.13
N ALA A 324 -113.46 -9.45 26.31
CA ALA A 324 -114.58 -9.88 27.15
C ALA A 324 -115.38 -8.69 27.70
N GLU A 325 -114.71 -7.60 28.10
CA GLU A 325 -115.35 -6.38 28.59
C GLU A 325 -116.08 -5.64 27.44
N ALA A 326 -115.45 -5.52 26.27
CA ALA A 326 -116.08 -4.94 25.08
C ALA A 326 -117.31 -5.74 24.63
N GLN A 327 -117.29 -7.07 24.77
CA GLN A 327 -118.44 -7.91 24.45
C GLN A 327 -119.59 -7.69 25.44
N ARG A 328 -119.29 -7.58 26.75
CA ARG A 328 -120.30 -7.25 27.76
C ARG A 328 -120.93 -5.88 27.53
N LEU A 329 -120.13 -4.87 27.16
CA LEU A 329 -120.63 -3.52 26.89
C LEU A 329 -121.58 -3.51 25.68
N ARG A 330 -121.24 -4.25 24.60
CA ARG A 330 -122.10 -4.38 23.41
C ARG A 330 -123.43 -5.06 23.73
N GLU A 331 -123.42 -6.08 24.58
CA GLU A 331 -124.65 -6.76 25.02
C GLU A 331 -125.55 -5.83 25.86
N GLU A 332 -124.96 -4.97 26.70
CA GLU A 332 -125.66 -3.97 27.50
C GLU A 332 -126.25 -2.85 26.62
N GLU A 333 -125.48 -2.31 25.67
CA GLU A 333 -125.95 -1.31 24.70
C GLU A 333 -127.07 -1.85 23.80
N GLU A 334 -127.00 -3.10 23.33
CA GLU A 334 -128.09 -3.74 22.58
C GLU A 334 -129.34 -3.97 23.44
N ALA A 335 -129.20 -4.22 24.74
CA ALA A 335 -130.33 -4.33 25.65
C ALA A 335 -131.00 -2.97 25.87
N ASP A 336 -130.20 -1.91 26.06
CA ASP A 336 -130.69 -0.55 26.23
C ASP A 336 -131.34 0.02 24.96
N ALA A 337 -130.79 -0.27 23.78
CA ALA A 337 -131.40 0.09 22.50
C ALA A 337 -132.78 -0.57 22.30
N ARG A 338 -132.91 -1.86 22.68
CA ARG A 338 -134.20 -2.57 22.66
C ARG A 338 -135.20 -1.98 23.64
N ALA A 339 -134.75 -1.56 24.84
CA ALA A 339 -135.61 -0.91 25.82
C ALA A 339 -136.06 0.50 25.37
N ALA A 340 -135.17 1.26 24.73
CA ALA A 340 -135.47 2.59 24.20
C ALA A 340 -136.46 2.55 23.03
N ASP A 341 -136.30 1.62 22.08
CA ASP A 341 -137.26 1.42 20.97
C ASP A 341 -138.65 1.08 21.50
N GLN A 342 -138.76 0.19 22.49
CA GLN A 342 -140.05 -0.13 23.12
C GLN A 342 -140.71 1.10 23.74
N ARG A 343 -139.96 1.94 24.47
CA ARG A 343 -140.48 3.18 25.06
C ARG A 343 -140.94 4.19 24.00
N HIS A 344 -140.17 4.35 22.93
CA HIS A 344 -140.52 5.26 21.82
C HIS A 344 -141.83 4.82 21.16
N ARG A 345 -141.94 3.51 20.86
CA ARG A 345 -143.16 2.91 20.30
C ARG A 345 -144.36 3.07 21.21
N THR A 346 -144.22 2.85 22.51
CA THR A 346 -145.30 3.07 23.48
C THR A 346 -145.73 4.54 23.52
N THR A 347 -144.79 5.48 23.50
CA THR A 347 -145.10 6.92 23.53
C THR A 347 -145.91 7.34 22.30
N ILE A 348 -145.48 6.92 21.11
CA ILE A 348 -146.19 7.23 19.85
C ILE A 348 -147.58 6.59 19.81
N MET A 349 -147.74 5.38 20.35
CA MET A 349 -149.06 4.78 20.49
C MET A 349 -149.98 5.58 21.40
N LEU A 350 -149.47 6.08 22.53
CA LEU A 350 -150.24 6.90 23.47
C LEU A 350 -150.62 8.25 22.85
N ASP A 351 -149.72 8.91 22.13
CA ASP A 351 -150.00 10.17 21.44
C ASP A 351 -151.05 9.99 20.34
N ALA A 352 -150.95 8.90 19.57
CA ALA A 352 -151.96 8.55 18.56
C ALA A 352 -153.30 8.21 19.21
N GLU A 353 -153.31 7.53 20.36
CA GLU A 353 -154.51 7.25 21.15
C GLU A 353 -155.19 8.55 21.57
N GLU A 354 -154.44 9.50 22.13
CA GLU A 354 -154.98 10.77 22.59
C GLU A 354 -155.51 11.64 21.43
N ALA A 355 -154.80 11.65 20.29
CA ALA A 355 -155.25 12.36 19.09
C ALA A 355 -156.59 11.80 18.56
N VAL A 356 -156.74 10.48 18.53
CA VAL A 356 -158.00 9.83 18.13
C VAL A 356 -159.13 10.13 19.13
N MET A 357 -158.83 10.11 20.43
CA MET A 357 -159.80 10.49 21.47
C MET A 357 -160.33 11.92 21.27
N ARG A 358 -159.46 12.90 21.04
CA ARG A 358 -159.87 14.30 20.80
C ARG A 358 -160.63 14.49 19.49
N ALA A 359 -160.17 13.89 18.40
CA ALA A 359 -160.74 14.13 17.07
C ALA A 359 -162.13 13.50 16.89
N ALA A 360 -162.35 12.32 17.46
CA ALA A 360 -163.60 11.56 17.29
C ALA A 360 -164.53 11.59 18.52
N GLY A 361 -164.09 12.17 19.65
CA GLY A 361 -164.88 12.24 20.89
C GLY A 361 -165.15 10.87 21.53
N ILE A 362 -164.28 9.87 21.29
CA ILE A 362 -164.44 8.51 21.79
C ILE A 362 -163.64 8.28 23.09
N GLY A 363 -164.15 7.38 23.94
CA GLY A 363 -163.50 7.02 25.21
C GLY A 363 -162.21 6.18 25.02
N LYS A 364 -161.31 6.28 26.02
CA LYS A 364 -159.95 5.71 26.03
C LYS A 364 -159.85 4.25 25.56
N ASP A 365 -160.64 3.36 26.14
CA ASP A 365 -160.59 1.92 25.82
C ASP A 365 -160.92 1.62 24.34
N LYS A 366 -161.80 2.41 23.71
CA LYS A 366 -162.10 2.27 22.28
C LYS A 366 -161.00 2.86 21.41
N ALA A 367 -160.39 3.98 21.82
CA ALA A 367 -159.27 4.61 21.10
C ALA A 367 -158.01 3.73 21.10
N TRP A 368 -157.64 3.15 22.25
CA TRP A 368 -156.49 2.24 22.36
C TRP A 368 -156.64 1.01 21.47
N LYS A 369 -157.84 0.41 21.43
CA LYS A 369 -158.12 -0.76 20.58
C LYS A 369 -157.99 -0.44 19.09
N ILE A 370 -158.39 0.75 18.66
CA ILE A 370 -158.24 1.19 17.28
C ILE A 370 -156.75 1.40 16.95
N ILE A 371 -156.02 2.15 17.77
CA ILE A 371 -154.58 2.40 17.58
C ILE A 371 -153.76 1.10 17.60
N THR A 372 -154.04 0.20 18.53
CA THR A 372 -153.37 -1.11 18.60
C THR A 372 -153.69 -1.97 17.37
N ALA A 373 -154.93 -1.96 16.89
CA ALA A 373 -155.32 -2.67 15.67
C ALA A 373 -154.63 -2.09 14.42
N ILE A 374 -154.41 -0.77 14.35
CA ILE A 374 -153.63 -0.14 13.27
C ILE A 374 -152.16 -0.52 13.37
N ALA A 375 -151.56 -0.45 14.56
CA ALA A 375 -150.16 -0.80 14.77
C ALA A 375 -149.84 -2.27 14.50
N ALA A 376 -150.79 -3.17 14.80
CA ALA A 376 -150.72 -4.59 14.43
C ALA A 376 -151.04 -4.84 12.95
N GLY A 377 -151.31 -3.81 12.14
CA GLY A 377 -151.61 -3.91 10.71
C GLY A 377 -153.00 -4.49 10.38
N SER A 378 -153.89 -4.60 11.37
CA SER A 378 -155.22 -5.22 11.23
C SER A 378 -156.28 -4.30 10.59
N ILE A 379 -155.99 -3.00 10.39
CA ILE A 379 -156.85 -2.05 9.66
C ILE A 379 -156.18 -1.71 8.31
N PRO A 380 -156.78 -2.07 7.15
CA PRO A 380 -156.18 -1.85 5.84
C PRO A 380 -156.01 -0.35 5.49
N HIS A 381 -154.98 -0.04 4.68
CA HIS A 381 -154.70 1.30 4.13
C HIS A 381 -154.40 2.40 5.17
N THR A 382 -153.90 2.04 6.36
CA THR A 382 -153.47 2.97 7.41
C THR A 382 -152.37 2.33 8.28
N THR A 383 -151.40 3.13 8.76
CA THR A 383 -150.21 2.63 9.50
C THR A 383 -149.74 3.67 10.52
N ILE A 384 -149.30 3.24 11.72
CA ILE A 384 -148.61 4.10 12.68
C ILE A 384 -147.12 4.06 12.36
N LYS A 385 -146.52 5.23 12.17
CA LYS A 385 -145.06 5.37 12.07
C LYS A 385 -144.50 5.56 13.48
N PHE A 386 -143.66 4.62 13.90
CA PHE A 386 -142.88 4.71 15.14
C PHE A 386 -141.58 5.43 14.91
#